data_AF-A0A078RY40-F1
#
_entry.id   AF-A0A078RY40-F1
#
_cell.length_a   1.000
_cell.length_b   1.000
_cell.length_c   1.000
_cell.angle_alpha   90.00
_cell.angle_beta   90.00
_cell.angle_gamma   90.00
#
_symmetry.space_group_name_H-M   'P 1'
#
loop_
_entity.id
_entity.type
_entity.pdbx_description
1 polymer ?
#
loop_
_entity_poly.entity_id
_entity_poly.type
_entity_poly.pdbx_seq_one_letter_code
_entity_poly.pdbx_strand_id
1 'polypeptide(L)'
;MAFTGHRKERILQGFGNDPRILAQIREAVAGMVIELYGQGYKEYYTGMASGFDMTAAEAVLQVRERYEGIKLIAAVPFRKQPLWFEAEDRLLYARL
;
A
#
# COMPACT_ATOMS: atom_id res chain seq x y z
N MET A 1 -2.91 -12.48 -2.68
CA MET A 1 -1.97 -11.73 -3.53
C MET A 1 -1.04 -10.91 -2.66
N ALA A 2 0.26 -10.94 -2.92
CA ALA A 2 1.23 -10.13 -2.16
C ALA A 2 1.62 -8.89 -2.96
N PHE A 3 1.66 -7.74 -2.29
CA PHE A 3 2.18 -6.49 -2.83
C PHE A 3 3.55 -6.21 -2.22
N THR A 4 4.50 -5.85 -3.07
CA THR A 4 5.82 -5.38 -2.69
C THR A 4 6.30 -4.40 -3.74
N GLY A 5 7.04 -3.38 -3.33
CA GLY A 5 7.59 -2.42 -4.30
C GLY A 5 8.68 -1.54 -3.76
N HIS A 6 8.96 -0.47 -4.49
CA HIS A 6 10.02 0.47 -4.15
C HIS A 6 9.67 1.32 -2.93
N ARG A 7 10.73 1.73 -2.20
CA ARG A 7 10.64 2.71 -1.13
C ARG A 7 10.26 4.09 -1.67
N LYS A 8 9.64 4.90 -0.83
CA LYS A 8 9.13 6.24 -1.18
C LYS A 8 10.17 7.09 -1.89
N GLU A 9 11.41 7.10 -1.40
CA GLU A 9 12.50 7.90 -1.94
C GLU A 9 12.84 7.47 -3.38
N ARG A 10 12.88 6.16 -3.63
CA ARG A 10 13.17 5.62 -4.96
C ARG A 10 12.03 5.84 -5.94
N ILE A 11 10.78 5.80 -5.47
CA ILE A 11 9.62 6.18 -6.29
C ILE A 11 9.74 7.66 -6.67
N LEU A 12 9.89 8.56 -5.70
CA LEU A 12 9.94 10.00 -5.97
C LEU A 12 11.09 10.38 -6.90
N GLN A 13 12.28 9.82 -6.70
CA GLN A 13 13.44 10.03 -7.59
C GLN A 13 13.14 9.64 -9.05
N GLY A 14 12.41 8.54 -9.27
CA GLY A 14 12.04 8.08 -10.61
C GLY A 14 11.01 8.96 -11.33
N PHE A 15 10.32 9.83 -10.60
CA PHE A 15 9.20 10.64 -11.11
C PHE A 15 9.37 12.13 -10.80
N GLY A 16 10.62 12.63 -10.83
CA GLY A 16 10.91 14.06 -10.68
C GLY A 16 10.48 14.65 -9.33
N ASN A 17 10.40 13.83 -8.29
CA ASN A 17 9.88 14.16 -6.97
C ASN A 17 8.43 14.69 -6.96
N ASP A 18 7.63 14.33 -7.95
CA ASP A 18 6.21 14.68 -7.98
C ASP A 18 5.42 13.85 -6.95
N PRO A 19 4.87 14.46 -5.88
CA PRO A 19 4.15 13.72 -4.86
C PRO A 19 2.85 13.08 -5.37
N ARG A 20 2.32 13.54 -6.52
CA ARG A 20 1.10 12.99 -7.13
C ARG A 20 1.28 11.55 -7.60
N ILE A 21 2.52 11.09 -7.79
CA ILE A 21 2.79 9.72 -8.24
C ILE A 21 2.24 8.68 -7.27
N LEU A 22 2.29 8.92 -5.95
CA LEU A 22 1.78 7.98 -4.96
C LEU A 22 0.25 7.84 -5.07
N ALA A 23 -0.45 8.95 -5.36
CA ALA A 23 -1.88 8.90 -5.62
C ALA A 23 -2.19 8.11 -6.90
N GLN A 24 -1.44 8.32 -7.98
CA GLN A 24 -1.62 7.55 -9.23
C GLN A 24 -1.36 6.06 -9.04
N ILE A 25 -0.32 5.70 -8.29
CA ILE A 25 -0.03 4.30 -7.92
C ILE A 25 -1.20 3.72 -7.12
N ARG A 26 -1.75 4.46 -6.15
CA ARG A 26 -2.90 4.00 -5.35
C ARG A 26 -4.11 3.70 -6.24
N GLU A 27 -4.47 4.60 -7.14
CA GLU A 27 -5.61 4.39 -8.05
C GLU A 27 -5.37 3.19 -8.98
N ALA A 28 -4.16 3.03 -9.51
CA ALA A 28 -3.80 1.87 -10.33
C ALA A 28 -3.90 0.55 -9.54
N VAL A 29 -3.41 0.53 -8.30
CA VAL A 29 -3.53 -0.65 -7.42
C VAL A 29 -5.00 -0.91 -7.07
N ALA A 30 -5.82 0.11 -6.84
CA ALA A 30 -7.24 -0.07 -6.55
C ALA A 30 -7.97 -0.75 -7.73
N GLY A 31 -7.69 -0.32 -8.97
CA GLY A 31 -8.21 -0.98 -10.17
C GLY A 31 -7.80 -2.46 -10.24
N MET A 32 -6.52 -2.76 -10.01
CA MET A 32 -6.01 -4.13 -9.98
C MET A 32 -6.66 -4.98 -8.87
N VAL A 33 -6.89 -4.42 -7.68
CA VAL A 33 -7.55 -5.11 -6.58
C VAL A 33 -8.99 -5.48 -6.95
N ILE A 34 -9.72 -4.59 -7.63
CA ILE A 34 -11.08 -4.85 -8.11
C ILE A 34 -11.09 -5.98 -9.14
N GLU A 35 -10.16 -5.97 -10.11
CA GLU A 35 -10.03 -7.03 -11.10
C GLU A 35 -9.72 -8.39 -10.45
N LEU A 36 -8.80 -8.41 -9.48
CA LEU A 36 -8.45 -9.61 -8.73
C LEU A 36 -9.61 -10.10 -7.85
N TYR A 37 -10.39 -9.19 -7.27
CA TYR A 37 -11.59 -9.55 -6.52
C TYR A 37 -12.60 -10.27 -7.42
N GLY A 38 -12.80 -9.80 -8.66
CA GLY A 38 -13.63 -10.48 -9.67
C GLY A 38 -13.14 -11.88 -10.03
N GLN A 39 -11.85 -12.16 -9.84
CA GLN A 39 -11.23 -13.48 -10.01
C GLN A 39 -11.25 -14.35 -8.74
N GLY A 40 -11.86 -13.86 -7.65
CA GLY A 40 -12.01 -14.59 -6.39
C GLY A 40 -10.88 -14.38 -5.37
N TYR A 41 -9.92 -13.49 -5.65
CA TYR A 41 -8.90 -13.13 -4.66
C TYR A 41 -9.49 -12.23 -3.58
N LYS A 42 -9.31 -12.64 -2.31
CA LYS A 42 -9.84 -11.90 -1.15
C LYS A 42 -8.78 -11.52 -0.13
N GLU A 43 -7.60 -12.14 -0.19
CA GLU A 43 -6.53 -11.92 0.79
C GLU A 43 -5.34 -11.24 0.16
N TYR A 44 -4.94 -10.11 0.73
CA TYR A 44 -3.85 -9.27 0.26
C TYR A 44 -2.80 -9.12 1.35
N TYR A 45 -1.54 -9.29 0.98
CA TYR A 45 -0.40 -9.27 1.91
C TYR A 45 0.50 -8.08 1.59
N THR A 46 0.99 -7.40 2.62
CA THR A 46 1.90 -6.25 2.50
C THR A 46 2.98 -6.28 3.59
N GLY A 47 4.19 -5.84 3.25
CA GLY A 47 5.30 -5.69 4.20
C GLY A 47 5.27 -4.39 5.01
N MET A 48 4.27 -3.52 4.76
CA MET A 48 4.09 -2.22 5.43
C MET A 48 5.33 -1.31 5.38
N ALA A 49 6.15 -1.45 4.34
CA ALA A 49 7.26 -0.55 4.05
C ALA A 49 6.76 0.84 3.57
N SER A 50 7.46 1.91 3.97
CA SER A 50 7.23 3.24 3.39
C SER A 50 7.35 3.21 1.86
N GLY A 51 6.45 3.92 1.17
CA GLY A 51 6.35 3.89 -0.29
C GLY A 51 5.27 2.92 -0.77
N PHE A 52 5.61 2.09 -1.77
CA PHE A 52 4.62 1.28 -2.50
C PHE A 52 3.78 0.39 -1.59
N ASP A 53 4.38 -0.32 -0.63
CA ASP A 53 3.68 -1.29 0.23
C ASP A 53 2.53 -0.64 1.03
N MET A 54 2.78 0.57 1.58
CA MET A 54 1.76 1.33 2.30
C MET A 54 0.75 2.00 1.36
N THR A 55 1.17 2.43 0.16
CA THR A 55 0.26 2.92 -0.88
C THR A 55 -0.68 1.81 -1.38
N ALA A 56 -0.17 0.60 -1.53
CA ALA A 56 -0.97 -0.57 -1.91
C ALA A 56 -1.92 -0.99 -0.77
N ALA A 57 -1.47 -0.90 0.48
CA ALA A 57 -2.32 -1.11 1.65
C ALA A 57 -3.51 -0.12 1.66
N GLU A 58 -3.26 1.18 1.44
CA GLU A 58 -4.32 2.18 1.30
C GLU A 58 -5.32 1.81 0.20
N ALA A 59 -4.83 1.43 -0.98
CA ALA A 59 -5.69 1.03 -2.10
C ALA A 59 -6.59 -0.17 -1.75
N VAL A 60 -6.03 -1.20 -1.10
CA VAL A 60 -6.81 -2.38 -0.68
C VAL A 60 -7.88 -1.98 0.34
N LEU A 61 -7.53 -1.14 1.33
CA LEU A 61 -8.50 -0.67 2.34
C LEU A 61 -9.62 0.17 1.72
N GLN A 62 -9.31 1.02 0.74
CA GLN A 62 -10.29 1.79 -0.02
C GLN A 62 -11.26 0.87 -0.78
N VAL A 63 -10.76 -0.16 -1.45
CA VAL A 63 -11.62 -1.12 -2.16
C VAL A 63 -12.46 -1.94 -1.19
N ARG A 64 -11.91 -2.32 -0.03
CA ARG A 64 -12.64 -3.05 1.03
C ARG A 64 -13.91 -2.32 1.49
N GLU A 65 -13.98 -1.00 1.40
CA GLU A 65 -15.20 -0.24 1.74
C GLU A 65 -16.41 -0.62 0.89
N ARG A 66 -16.20 -1.13 -0.33
CA ARG A 66 -17.27 -1.49 -1.28
C ARG A 66 -17.32 -2.98 -1.61
N TYR A 67 -16.25 -3.72 -1.33
CA TYR A 67 -16.10 -5.13 -1.71
C TYR A 67 -15.85 -5.98 -0.46
N GLU A 68 -16.93 -6.61 0.02
CA GLU A 68 -16.92 -7.39 1.24
C GLU A 68 -16.01 -8.61 1.19
N GLY A 69 -15.48 -9.01 2.35
CA GLY A 69 -14.61 -10.19 2.47
C GLY A 69 -13.16 -9.97 2.04
N ILE A 70 -12.80 -8.79 1.54
CA ILE A 70 -11.40 -8.39 1.35
C ILE A 70 -10.71 -8.29 2.72
N LYS A 71 -9.54 -8.94 2.83
CA LYS A 71 -8.64 -8.91 3.97
C LYS A 71 -7.29 -8.34 3.56
N LEU A 72 -6.80 -7.37 4.32
CA LEU A 72 -5.42 -6.92 4.26
C LEU A 72 -4.65 -7.52 5.43
N ILE A 73 -3.51 -8.15 5.15
CA ILE A 73 -2.68 -8.87 6.10
C ILE A 73 -1.29 -8.23 6.10
N ALA A 74 -0.93 -7.61 7.24
CA ALA A 74 0.36 -6.98 7.42
C ALA A 74 1.41 -8.01 7.88
N ALA A 75 2.33 -8.35 6.98
CA ALA A 75 3.47 -9.23 7.25
C ALA A 75 4.69 -8.40 7.67
N VAL A 76 4.62 -7.80 8.86
CA VAL A 76 5.63 -6.88 9.40
C VAL A 76 6.85 -7.69 9.90
N PRO A 77 8.07 -7.48 9.35
CA PRO A 77 9.23 -8.30 9.69
C PRO A 77 9.72 -8.11 11.14
N PHE A 78 9.51 -6.93 11.75
CA PHE A 78 9.83 -6.67 13.17
C PHE A 78 9.09 -5.43 13.69
N ARG A 79 8.79 -5.40 15.01
CA ARG A 79 7.92 -4.39 15.65
C ARG A 79 8.37 -2.93 15.47
N LYS A 80 9.66 -2.69 15.32
CA LYS A 80 10.28 -1.34 15.29
C LYS A 80 10.50 -0.79 13.89
N GLN A 81 9.99 -1.45 12.85
CA GLN A 81 10.15 -1.02 11.45
C GLN A 81 9.80 0.45 11.19
N PRO A 82 8.70 1.02 11.73
CA PRO A 82 8.33 2.40 11.43
C PRO A 82 9.19 3.45 12.15
N LEU A 83 10.12 3.06 13.04
CA LEU A 83 10.96 4.03 13.77
C LEU A 83 11.88 4.86 12.84
N TRP A 84 12.14 4.36 11.63
CA TRP A 84 12.99 5.03 10.64
C TRP A 84 12.19 5.69 9.51
N PHE A 85 10.87 5.76 9.64
CA PHE A 85 10.02 6.43 8.66
C PHE A 85 9.93 7.93 8.97
N GLU A 86 9.72 8.72 7.92
CA GLU A 86 9.40 10.14 8.04
C GLU A 86 8.10 10.35 8.83
N ALA A 87 7.92 11.55 9.39
CA ALA A 87 6.81 11.84 10.28
C ALA A 87 5.44 11.52 9.67
N GLU A 88 5.23 11.91 8.42
CA GLU A 88 4.01 11.66 7.65
C GLU A 88 3.79 10.15 7.40
N ASP A 89 4.86 9.42 7.12
CA ASP A 89 4.78 7.99 6.86
C ASP A 89 4.51 7.20 8.15
N ARG A 90 4.98 7.65 9.31
CA ARG A 90 4.59 7.05 10.60
C ARG A 90 3.11 7.26 10.91
N LEU A 91 2.58 8.45 10.59
CA LEU A 91 1.14 8.73 10.75
C LEU A 91 0.31 7.85 9.80
N LEU A 92 0.76 7.69 8.56
CA LEU A 92 0.15 6.76 7.61
C LEU A 92 0.19 5.32 8.15
N TYR A 93 1.34 4.85 8.63
CA TYR A 93 1.47 3.49 9.17
C TYR A 93 0.50 3.23 10.34
N ALA A 94 0.31 4.21 11.22
CA ALA A 94 -0.56 4.07 12.38
C ALA A 94 -2.06 4.04 12.06
N ARG A 95 -2.48 4.52 10.87
CA ARG A 95 -3.89 4.54 10.44
C ARG A 95 -4.31 3.35 9.57
N LEU A 96 -3.34 2.58 9.07
CA LEU A 96 -3.55 1.41 8.20
C LEU A 96 -3.72 0.13 9.02
#